data_AF-A0A6B0DHJ4-F1
#
_entry.id   AF-A0A6B0DHJ4-F1
#
_cell.length_a   1.000
_cell.length_b   1.000
_cell.length_c   1.000
_cell.angle_alpha   90.00
_cell.angle_beta   90.00
_cell.angle_gamma   90.00
#
_symmetry.space_group_name_H-M   'P 1'
#
loop_
_entity.id
_entity.type
_entity.pdbx_description
1 polymer ?
#
loop_
_entity_poly.entity_id
_entity_poly.type
_entity_poly.pdbx_seq_one_letter_code
_entity_poly.pdbx_strand_id
1 'polypeptide(L)'
;MAKKEQKEEEIVLPELNEKEFLIKEIHKGKSVVISYGLGIGIGFLSAFFQYIGLLPVAAIVGLAFAFLIPYMFNYLGIEIERKSLAYDLIAYLLAWITFWIVGLNPPFFYSLT
;
A
#
# COMPACT_ATOMS: atom_id res chain seq x y z
N MET A 1 5.25 -56.10 -1.14
CA MET A 1 4.65 -55.12 -2.08
C MET A 1 3.45 -54.49 -1.40
N ALA A 2 3.46 -53.18 -1.19
CA ALA A 2 2.26 -52.42 -0.82
C ALA A 2 2.34 -51.08 -1.55
N LYS A 3 1.75 -51.04 -2.76
CA LYS A 3 1.55 -49.80 -3.52
C LYS A 3 0.53 -48.97 -2.73
N LYS A 4 0.98 -47.89 -2.09
CA LYS A 4 0.09 -46.84 -1.61
C LYS A 4 -0.45 -46.14 -2.85
N GLU A 5 -1.69 -46.43 -3.19
CA GLU A 5 -2.46 -45.63 -4.15
C GLU A 5 -2.64 -44.23 -3.53
N GLN A 6 -1.88 -43.27 -4.06
CA GLN A 6 -2.13 -41.86 -3.83
C GLN A 6 -3.44 -41.54 -4.53
N LYS A 7 -4.50 -41.33 -3.75
CA LYS A 7 -5.71 -40.66 -4.24
C LYS A 7 -5.27 -39.28 -4.71
N GLU A 8 -5.27 -39.07 -6.02
CA GLU A 8 -5.26 -37.74 -6.62
C GLU A 8 -6.48 -37.02 -6.04
N GLU A 9 -6.25 -36.09 -5.11
CA GLU A 9 -7.29 -35.16 -4.67
C GLU A 9 -7.72 -34.38 -5.91
N GLU A 10 -8.92 -34.70 -6.40
CA GLU A 10 -9.54 -34.01 -7.52
C GLU A 10 -9.72 -32.54 -7.10
N ILE A 11 -8.83 -31.67 -7.58
CA ILE A 11 -8.86 -30.23 -7.29
C ILE A 11 -10.10 -29.69 -7.97
N VAL A 12 -11.21 -29.63 -7.24
CA VAL A 12 -12.44 -29.00 -7.71
C VAL A 12 -12.18 -27.50 -7.76
N LEU A 13 -11.94 -26.97 -8.97
CA LEU A 13 -11.82 -25.54 -9.18
C LEU A 13 -13.18 -24.90 -8.83
N PRO A 14 -13.22 -23.91 -7.93
CA PRO A 14 -14.47 -23.24 -7.60
C PRO A 14 -15.04 -22.56 -8.84
N GLU A 15 -16.36 -22.57 -8.98
CA GLU A 15 -17.03 -21.85 -10.07
C GLU A 15 -16.71 -20.35 -9.98
N LEU A 16 -16.19 -19.78 -11.06
CA LEU A 16 -15.82 -18.38 -11.11
C LEU A 16 -17.09 -17.52 -11.20
N ASN A 17 -17.44 -16.83 -10.12
CA ASN A 17 -18.44 -15.77 -10.17
C ASN A 17 -17.80 -14.47 -10.71
N GLU A 18 -18.05 -14.17 -11.99
CA GLU A 18 -17.48 -13.01 -12.67
C GLU A 18 -17.74 -11.68 -11.94
N LYS A 19 -18.95 -11.48 -11.39
CA LYS A 19 -19.30 -10.22 -10.72
C LYS A 19 -18.51 -10.00 -9.44
N GLU A 20 -18.41 -11.03 -8.61
CA GLU A 20 -17.63 -10.98 -7.37
C GLU A 20 -16.14 -10.79 -7.65
N PHE A 21 -15.63 -11.47 -8.68
CA PHE A 21 -14.26 -11.30 -9.13
C PHE A 21 -13.98 -9.84 -9.55
N LEU A 22 -14.86 -9.24 -10.35
CA LEU A 22 -14.71 -7.85 -10.79
C LEU A 22 -14.74 -6.86 -9.63
N ILE A 23 -15.66 -7.01 -8.66
CA ILE A 23 -15.72 -6.15 -7.48
C ILE A 23 -14.43 -6.25 -6.67
N LYS A 24 -13.92 -7.47 -6.46
CA LYS A 24 -12.68 -7.72 -5.74
C LYS A 24 -11.46 -7.07 -6.41
N GLU A 25 -11.36 -7.16 -7.73
CA GLU A 25 -10.28 -6.52 -8.48
C GLU A 25 -10.39 -4.98 -8.44
N ILE A 26 -11.60 -4.43 -8.50
CA ILE A 26 -11.82 -2.98 -8.31
C ILE A 26 -11.37 -2.54 -6.91
N HIS A 27 -11.70 -3.30 -5.87
CA HIS A 27 -11.30 -2.99 -4.50
C HIS A 27 -9.77 -3.01 -4.34
N LYS A 28 -9.08 -4.01 -4.89
CA LYS A 28 -7.61 -4.05 -4.93
C LYS A 28 -7.02 -2.87 -5.71
N GLY A 29 -7.58 -2.53 -6.87
CA GLY A 29 -7.10 -1.39 -7.65
C GLY A 29 -7.22 -0.08 -6.88
N LYS A 30 -8.38 0.13 -6.23
CA LYS A 30 -8.62 1.32 -5.40
C LYS A 30 -7.67 1.37 -4.19
N SER A 31 -7.44 0.25 -3.50
CA SER A 31 -6.59 0.22 -2.31
C SER A 31 -5.15 0.62 -2.60
N VAL A 32 -4.60 0.14 -3.72
CA VAL A 32 -3.23 0.49 -4.16
C VAL A 32 -3.14 1.98 -4.48
N VAL A 33 -4.09 2.51 -5.26
CA VAL A 33 -4.09 3.94 -5.63
C VAL A 33 -4.19 4.84 -4.41
N ILE A 34 -5.06 4.50 -3.46
CA ILE A 34 -5.23 5.26 -2.21
C ILE A 34 -3.95 5.20 -1.37
N SER A 35 -3.36 4.01 -1.19
CA SER A 35 -2.12 3.83 -0.42
C SER A 35 -0.96 4.60 -1.02
N TYR A 36 -0.81 4.53 -2.34
CA TYR A 36 0.24 5.25 -3.04
C TYR A 36 0.04 6.77 -2.93
N GLY A 37 -1.18 7.26 -3.16
CA GLY A 37 -1.52 8.68 -3.03
C GLY A 37 -1.30 9.22 -1.61
N LEU A 38 -1.67 8.44 -0.59
CA LEU A 38 -1.36 8.77 0.81
C LEU A 38 0.14 8.82 1.05
N GLY A 39 0.91 7.87 0.52
CA GLY A 39 2.36 7.85 0.65
C GLY A 39 2.99 9.11 0.08
N ILE A 40 2.54 9.58 -1.09
CA ILE A 40 2.99 10.85 -1.68
C ILE A 40 2.73 12.01 -0.73
N GLY A 41 1.48 12.18 -0.29
CA GLY A 41 1.08 13.32 0.55
C GLY A 41 1.82 13.34 1.88
N ILE A 42 1.92 12.18 2.54
CA ILE A 42 2.64 12.04 3.81
C ILE A 42 4.16 12.18 3.60
N GLY A 43 4.71 11.79 2.46
CA GLY A 43 6.13 11.98 2.12
C GLY A 43 6.50 13.45 2.12
N PHE A 44 5.73 14.30 1.44
CA PHE A 44 5.93 15.75 1.47
C PHE A 44 5.71 16.35 2.86
N LEU A 45 4.73 15.84 3.63
CA LEU A 45 4.51 16.27 5.00
C LEU A 45 5.71 15.93 5.92
N SER A 46 6.30 14.74 5.78
CA SER A 46 7.53 14.35 6.48
C SER A 46 8.70 15.22 6.07
N ALA A 47 8.85 15.55 4.77
CA ALA A 47 9.87 16.48 4.31
C ALA A 47 9.72 17.87 4.95
N PHE A 48 8.50 18.38 5.04
CA PHE A 48 8.21 19.63 5.74
C PHE A 48 8.63 19.57 7.22
N PHE A 49 8.23 18.54 7.95
CA PHE A 49 8.62 18.38 9.37
C PHE A 49 10.14 18.31 9.55
N GLN A 50 10.84 17.62 8.66
CA GLN A 50 12.30 17.58 8.72
C GLN A 50 12.93 18.93 8.38
N TYR A 51 12.38 19.68 7.42
CA TYR A 51 12.85 21.02 7.06
C TYR A 51 12.80 22.00 8.25
N ILE A 52 11.76 21.90 9.09
CA ILE A 52 11.63 22.69 10.33
C ILE A 52 12.39 22.08 11.53
N GLY A 53 13.26 21.09 11.29
CA GLY A 53 14.14 20.49 12.31
C GLY A 53 13.50 19.37 13.15
N LEU A 54 12.28 18.94 12.84
CA LEU A 54 11.53 17.92 13.59
C LEU A 54 11.66 16.52 12.95
N LEU A 55 12.89 16.04 12.77
CA LEU A 55 13.16 14.73 12.18
C LEU A 55 12.42 13.56 12.86
N PRO A 56 12.36 13.46 14.21
CA PRO A 56 11.62 12.38 14.86
C PRO A 56 10.11 12.43 14.52
N VAL A 57 9.53 13.63 14.45
CA VAL A 57 8.12 13.83 14.09
C VAL A 57 7.88 13.40 12.64
N ALA A 58 8.79 13.76 11.72
CA ALA A 58 8.71 13.36 10.31
C ALA A 58 8.62 11.84 10.14
N ALA A 59 9.45 11.08 10.87
CA ALA A 59 9.44 9.62 10.84
C ALA A 59 8.17 9.04 11.49
N ILE A 60 7.79 9.54 12.68
CA ILE A 60 6.62 9.05 13.43
C ILE A 60 5.33 9.25 12.63
N VAL A 61 5.16 10.40 11.98
CA VAL A 61 3.96 10.68 11.17
C VAL A 61 3.81 9.66 10.05
N GLY A 62 4.88 9.38 9.30
CA GLY A 62 4.82 8.41 8.22
C GLY A 62 4.49 6.99 8.68
N LEU A 63 5.06 6.55 9.80
CA LEU A 63 4.74 5.25 10.38
C LEU A 63 3.31 5.23 10.94
N ALA A 64 2.87 6.27 11.63
CA ALA A 64 1.52 6.36 12.19
C ALA A 64 0.45 6.23 11.10
N PHE A 65 0.64 6.88 9.95
CA PHE A 65 -0.28 6.75 8.81
C PHE A 65 -0.25 5.35 8.18
N ALA A 66 0.88 4.63 8.20
CA ALA A 66 0.91 3.23 7.78
C ALA A 66 -0.04 2.37 8.62
N PHE A 67 -0.09 2.59 9.93
CA PHE A 67 -1.01 1.89 10.83
C PHE A 67 -2.49 2.29 10.62
N LEU A 68 -2.76 3.47 10.05
CA LEU A 68 -4.11 3.94 9.78
C LEU A 68 -4.70 3.40 8.47
N ILE A 69 -3.88 2.93 7.53
CA ILE A 69 -4.34 2.42 6.22
C ILE A 69 -5.45 1.35 6.33
N PRO A 70 -5.33 0.30 7.17
CA PRO A 70 -6.39 -0.70 7.30
C PRO A 70 -7.73 -0.10 7.77
N TYR A 71 -7.67 0.89 8.66
CA TYR A 71 -8.86 1.58 9.16
C TYR A 71 -9.50 2.46 8.08
N MET A 72 -8.67 3.12 7.24
CA MET A 72 -9.16 3.90 6.10
C MET A 72 -9.88 3.02 5.08
N PHE A 73 -9.36 1.82 4.80
CA PHE A 73 -10.01 0.88 3.89
C PHE A 73 -11.36 0.39 4.41
N ASN A 74 -11.42 0.03 5.69
CA ASN A 74 -12.68 -0.34 6.34
C ASN A 74 -13.70 0.80 6.29
N TYR A 75 -13.27 2.04 6.54
CA TYR A 75 -14.15 3.23 6.46
C TYR A 75 -14.69 3.47 5.04
N LEU A 76 -13.89 3.18 4.02
CA LEU A 76 -14.28 3.33 2.61
C LEU A 76 -15.04 2.12 2.05
N GLY A 77 -15.31 1.10 2.87
CA GLY A 77 -15.96 -0.14 2.43
C GLY A 77 -15.12 -0.98 1.48
N ILE A 78 -13.79 -0.83 1.52
CA ILE A 78 -12.86 -1.58 0.66
C ILE A 78 -12.43 -2.84 1.40
N GLU A 79 -12.92 -3.98 0.94
CA GLU A 79 -12.53 -5.29 1.45
C GLU A 79 -11.23 -5.78 0.79
N ILE A 80 -10.22 -6.09 1.61
CA ILE A 80 -8.89 -6.45 1.12
C ILE A 80 -8.36 -7.64 1.91
N GLU A 81 -7.83 -8.62 1.20
CA GLU A 81 -7.14 -9.75 1.81
C GLU A 81 -5.84 -9.29 2.49
N ARG A 82 -5.46 -9.95 3.58
CA ARG A 82 -4.22 -9.64 4.32
C ARG A 82 -2.96 -9.59 3.43
N LYS A 83 -2.88 -10.45 2.40
CA LYS A 83 -1.77 -10.46 1.44
C LYS A 83 -1.78 -9.19 0.57
N SER A 84 -2.96 -8.76 0.13
CA SER A 84 -3.12 -7.53 -0.66
C SER A 84 -2.85 -6.29 0.18
N LEU A 85 -3.28 -6.26 1.45
CA LEU A 85 -2.95 -5.21 2.40
C LEU A 85 -1.44 -5.06 2.61
N ALA A 86 -0.68 -6.15 2.62
CA ALA A 86 0.78 -6.08 2.71
C ALA A 86 1.40 -5.39 1.48
N TYR A 87 0.88 -5.66 0.27
CA TYR A 87 1.32 -4.95 -0.93
C TYR A 87 0.95 -3.47 -0.89
N ASP A 88 -0.23 -3.13 -0.40
CA ASP A 88 -0.69 -1.74 -0.20
C ASP A 88 0.23 -0.98 0.77
N LEU A 89 0.58 -1.60 1.90
CA LEU A 89 1.52 -1.03 2.87
C LEU A 89 2.92 -0.82 2.28
N ILE A 90 3.41 -1.78 1.47
CA ILE A 90 4.69 -1.64 0.77
C ILE A 90 4.62 -0.48 -0.23
N ALA A 91 3.54 -0.39 -1.03
CA ALA A 91 3.35 0.69 -1.98
C ALA A 91 3.32 2.06 -1.29
N TYR A 92 2.60 2.16 -0.16
CA TYR A 92 2.60 3.34 0.68
C TYR A 92 4.01 3.69 1.19
N LEU A 93 4.73 2.73 1.80
CA LEU A 93 6.05 2.98 2.39
C LEU A 93 7.08 3.40 1.34
N LEU A 94 7.07 2.77 0.17
CA LEU A 94 7.92 3.15 -0.94
C LEU A 94 7.60 4.57 -1.42
N ALA A 95 6.34 4.88 -1.65
CA ALA A 95 5.92 6.24 -2.03
C ALA A 95 6.31 7.26 -0.96
N TRP A 96 6.03 6.97 0.32
CA TRP A 96 6.38 7.83 1.44
C TRP A 96 7.86 8.16 1.50
N ILE A 97 8.74 7.15 1.44
CA ILE A 97 10.20 7.36 1.48
C ILE A 97 10.66 8.10 0.22
N THR A 98 10.19 7.71 -0.97
CA THR A 98 10.54 8.37 -2.23
C THR A 98 10.18 9.86 -2.20
N PHE A 99 8.96 10.20 -1.82
CA PHE A 99 8.48 11.58 -1.83
C PHE A 99 9.00 12.40 -0.64
N TRP A 100 9.39 11.76 0.46
CA TRP A 100 10.17 12.40 1.51
C TRP A 100 11.55 12.82 0.98
N ILE A 101 12.27 11.94 0.29
CA ILE A 101 13.57 12.26 -0.33
C ILE A 101 13.43 13.37 -1.38
N VAL A 102 12.44 13.25 -2.28
CA VAL A 102 12.16 14.27 -3.30
C VAL A 102 11.81 15.61 -2.66
N GLY A 103 11.05 15.62 -1.57
CA GLY A 103 10.70 16.85 -0.85
C GLY A 103 11.91 17.53 -0.19
N LEU A 104 12.92 16.76 0.23
CA LEU A 104 14.15 17.30 0.83
C LEU A 104 15.18 17.76 -0.21
N ASN A 105 15.23 17.09 -1.35
CA ASN A 105 16.13 17.43 -2.45
C ASN A 105 15.34 17.47 -3.75
N PRO A 106 14.64 18.58 -4.01
CA PRO A 106 13.72 18.63 -5.13
C PRO A 106 14.55 18.79 -6.41
N PRO A 107 14.43 17.86 -7.37
CA PRO A 107 15.37 17.74 -8.49
C PRO A 107 15.33 18.94 -9.46
N PHE A 108 14.36 19.84 -9.34
CA PHE A 108 14.07 20.89 -10.32
C PHE A 108 14.42 22.32 -9.88
N PHE A 109 15.06 22.52 -8.71
CA PHE A 109 15.43 23.88 -8.28
C PHE A 109 16.68 24.46 -8.96
N TYR A 110 17.49 23.64 -9.64
CA TYR A 110 18.70 24.10 -10.34
C TYR A 110 18.44 24.76 -11.72
N SER A 111 17.19 24.75 -12.23
CA SER A 111 16.87 25.26 -13.57
C SER A 111 16.18 26.64 -13.58
N LEU A 112 16.07 27.30 -12.43
CA LEU A 112 15.33 28.57 -12.26
C LEU A 112 16.19 29.74 -11.80
N THR A 113 17.52 29.57 -11.77
CA THR A 113 18.53 30.62 -11.59
C THR A 113 19.42 30.68 -12.83
#